data_AF-A0A4T0VHM8-F1
#
_entry.id   AF-A0A4T0VHM8-F1
#
_cell.length_a   1.000
_cell.length_b   1.000
_cell.length_c   1.000
_cell.angle_alpha   90.00
_cell.angle_beta   90.00
_cell.angle_gamma   90.00
#
_symmetry.space_group_name_H-M   'P 1'
#
loop_
_entity.id
_entity.type
_entity.pdbx_description
1 polymer ?
#
loop_
_entity_poly.entity_id
_entity_poly.type
_entity_poly.pdbx_seq_one_letter_code
_entity_poly.pdbx_strand_id
1 'polypeptide(L)'
;MWTDILNFGWVHDPVSSETQRFLHHGIRSQDPSIERDDSVAFGSQKLRDFHLALASRGLYCDVASLGDHLARCKSLDQALDFLTVFPGNKVRPSGRDLYEWESGGLVGSIADSSTLDGKLRTDIMRLALECIEGVDVNAPFNSNAWEDDLPGRKRTPRMTGLQVAASKGDRELSEVLLQHGARTDVVEYITGLNAAGFARNNGHVDLAEWLDGLSPE
;
A
#
# COMPACT_ATOMS: atom_id res chain seq x y z
N MET A 1 -15.54 5.02 -24.66
CA MET A 1 -14.23 5.29 -24.04
C MET A 1 -13.46 4.02 -23.69
N TRP A 2 -13.97 3.08 -22.89
CA TRP A 2 -13.22 1.85 -22.53
C TRP A 2 -13.10 0.82 -23.64
N THR A 3 -14.17 0.65 -24.42
CA THR A 3 -14.10 -0.08 -25.69
C THR A 3 -13.12 0.59 -26.65
N ASP A 4 -13.02 1.92 -26.60
CA ASP A 4 -12.04 2.66 -27.40
C ASP A 4 -10.63 2.48 -26.86
N ILE A 5 -10.41 2.53 -25.54
CA ILE A 5 -9.10 2.30 -24.88
C ILE A 5 -8.59 0.88 -25.16
N LEU A 6 -9.45 -0.14 -25.07
CA LEU A 6 -9.10 -1.52 -25.38
C LEU A 6 -8.93 -1.78 -26.89
N ASN A 7 -9.57 -0.97 -27.75
CA ASN A 7 -9.42 -1.01 -29.20
C ASN A 7 -8.44 0.05 -29.76
N PHE A 8 -7.79 0.83 -28.89
CA PHE A 8 -6.87 1.88 -29.30
C PHE A 8 -5.56 1.21 -29.73
N GLY A 9 -4.98 1.66 -30.85
CA GLY A 9 -3.80 1.03 -31.46
C GLY A 9 -2.62 0.78 -30.51
N TRP A 10 -2.45 1.59 -29.47
CA TRP A 10 -1.39 1.42 -28.45
C TRP A 10 -1.54 0.19 -27.55
N VAL A 11 -2.72 -0.42 -27.46
CA VAL A 11 -2.94 -1.72 -26.78
C VAL A 11 -2.45 -2.90 -27.63
N HIS A 12 -2.34 -2.69 -28.95
CA HIS A 12 -1.86 -3.66 -29.93
C HIS A 12 -0.42 -3.39 -30.41
N ASP A 13 0.14 -2.21 -30.12
CA ASP A 13 1.52 -1.85 -30.41
C ASP A 13 2.50 -2.35 -29.32
N PRO A 14 3.78 -2.58 -29.68
CA PRO A 14 4.80 -2.89 -28.70
C PRO A 14 4.97 -1.73 -27.70
N VAL A 15 4.91 -2.06 -26.42
CA VAL A 15 4.96 -1.10 -25.31
C VAL A 15 6.28 -0.33 -25.34
N SER A 16 6.23 0.97 -25.65
CA SER A 16 7.37 1.88 -25.44
C SER A 16 7.41 2.36 -23.99
N SER A 17 8.55 2.90 -23.57
CA SER A 17 8.74 3.46 -22.22
C SER A 17 7.73 4.56 -21.88
N GLU A 18 7.20 5.28 -22.86
CA GLU A 18 6.15 6.28 -22.65
C GLU A 18 4.78 5.65 -22.33
N THR A 19 4.41 4.55 -23.01
CA THR A 19 3.19 3.79 -22.71
C THR A 19 3.25 3.19 -21.30
N GLN A 20 4.42 2.70 -20.88
CA GLN A 20 4.66 2.18 -19.54
C GLN A 20 4.47 3.27 -18.46
N ARG A 21 4.95 4.49 -18.72
CA ARG A 21 4.78 5.64 -17.83
C ARG A 21 3.33 6.13 -17.76
N PHE A 22 2.60 6.09 -18.87
CA PHE A 22 1.19 6.50 -18.92
C PHE A 22 0.29 5.54 -18.14
N LEU A 23 0.54 4.22 -18.23
CA LEU A 23 -0.18 3.21 -17.43
C LEU A 23 0.06 3.40 -15.93
N HIS A 24 1.31 3.70 -15.53
CA HIS A 24 1.67 3.97 -14.14
C HIS A 24 0.97 5.22 -13.55
N HIS A 25 0.70 6.22 -14.39
CA HIS A 25 -0.04 7.43 -14.00
C HIS A 25 -1.57 7.27 -14.10
N GLY A 26 -2.08 6.54 -15.09
CA GLY A 26 -3.52 6.33 -15.32
C GLY A 26 -4.18 5.44 -14.28
N ILE A 27 -3.45 4.50 -13.67
CA ILE A 27 -3.95 3.67 -12.57
C ILE A 27 -4.25 4.53 -11.31
N ARG A 28 -3.51 5.64 -11.10
CA ARG A 28 -3.74 6.55 -9.96
C ARG A 28 -4.96 7.45 -10.13
N SER A 29 -5.51 7.62 -11.34
CA SER A 29 -6.60 8.57 -11.59
C SER A 29 -8.00 7.94 -11.55
N GLN A 30 -8.13 6.65 -11.23
CA GLN A 30 -9.43 6.01 -11.11
C GLN A 30 -9.79 5.91 -9.63
N ASP A 31 -10.73 6.76 -9.22
CA ASP A 31 -11.42 6.59 -7.96
C ASP A 31 -12.29 5.32 -8.07
N PRO A 32 -11.90 4.21 -7.39
CA PRO A 32 -12.62 2.95 -7.47
C PRO A 32 -13.97 2.97 -6.75
N SER A 33 -14.28 4.07 -6.03
CA SER A 33 -15.44 4.16 -5.14
C SER A 33 -16.71 4.67 -5.83
N ILE A 34 -16.63 5.18 -7.06
CA ILE A 34 -17.77 5.80 -7.77
C ILE A 34 -17.93 5.19 -9.16
N GLU A 35 -19.09 4.58 -9.42
CA GLU A 35 -19.44 4.10 -10.75
C GLU A 35 -19.88 5.26 -11.65
N ARG A 36 -19.10 5.52 -12.69
CA ARG A 36 -19.35 6.42 -13.82
C ARG A 36 -19.17 5.66 -15.13
N ASP A 37 -19.77 6.14 -16.22
CA ASP A 37 -19.65 5.56 -17.57
C ASP A 37 -18.18 5.41 -18.05
N ASP A 38 -17.27 6.19 -17.46
CA ASP A 38 -15.84 6.24 -17.74
C ASP A 38 -14.96 5.63 -16.62
N SER A 39 -15.56 5.01 -15.61
CA SER A 39 -14.84 4.35 -14.50
C SER A 39 -14.94 2.82 -14.58
N VAL A 40 -13.97 2.12 -13.98
CA VAL A 40 -14.06 0.68 -13.75
C VAL A 40 -14.25 0.44 -12.27
N ALA A 41 -15.40 -0.16 -11.90
CA ALA A 41 -15.68 -0.48 -10.51
C ALA A 41 -14.63 -1.48 -9.95
N PHE A 42 -14.17 -1.21 -8.72
CA PHE A 42 -13.26 -2.11 -8.02
C PHE A 42 -13.87 -3.48 -7.79
N GLY A 43 -13.10 -4.53 -8.07
CA GLY A 43 -13.57 -5.92 -7.98
C GLY A 43 -14.50 -6.35 -9.13
N SER A 44 -14.69 -5.52 -10.16
CA SER A 44 -15.46 -5.91 -11.34
C SER A 44 -14.68 -6.85 -12.27
N GLN A 45 -15.40 -7.66 -13.05
CA GLN A 45 -14.80 -8.51 -14.08
C GLN A 45 -13.98 -7.69 -15.10
N LYS A 46 -14.46 -6.48 -15.45
CA LYS A 46 -13.73 -5.57 -16.36
C LYS A 46 -12.35 -5.19 -15.84
N LEU A 47 -12.24 -4.89 -14.54
CA LEU A 47 -10.95 -4.57 -13.91
C LEU A 47 -10.02 -5.79 -13.95
N ARG A 48 -10.57 -6.97 -13.68
CA ARG A 48 -9.84 -8.23 -13.71
C ARG A 48 -9.31 -8.54 -15.11
N ASP A 49 -10.13 -8.40 -16.15
CA ASP A 49 -9.72 -8.62 -17.54
C ASP A 49 -8.61 -7.64 -17.96
N PHE A 50 -8.69 -6.39 -17.49
CA PHE A 50 -7.62 -5.41 -17.68
C PHE A 50 -6.30 -5.83 -17.02
N HIS A 51 -6.35 -6.27 -15.74
CA HIS A 51 -5.18 -6.78 -15.04
C HIS A 51 -4.54 -7.98 -15.76
N LEU A 52 -5.35 -8.93 -16.23
CA LEU A 52 -4.87 -10.07 -17.01
C LEU A 52 -4.21 -9.62 -18.33
N ALA A 53 -4.79 -8.64 -19.01
CA ALA A 53 -4.22 -8.09 -20.24
C ALA A 53 -2.85 -7.43 -20.01
N LEU A 54 -2.66 -6.73 -18.89
CA LEU A 54 -1.36 -6.16 -18.48
C LEU A 54 -0.34 -7.27 -18.17
N ALA A 55 -0.71 -8.23 -17.32
CA ALA A 55 0.17 -9.34 -16.94
C ALA A 55 0.62 -10.17 -18.14
N SER A 56 -0.28 -10.43 -19.12
CA SER A 56 0.06 -11.15 -20.36
C SER A 56 1.11 -10.45 -21.22
N ARG A 57 1.30 -9.14 -21.03
CA ARG A 57 2.30 -8.31 -21.72
C ARG A 57 3.55 -8.08 -20.88
N GLY A 58 3.66 -8.70 -19.70
CA GLY A 58 4.77 -8.48 -18.78
C GLY A 58 4.76 -7.10 -18.11
N LEU A 59 3.61 -6.42 -18.11
CA LEU A 59 3.43 -5.13 -17.46
C LEU A 59 2.92 -5.36 -16.04
N TYR A 60 3.82 -5.25 -15.07
CA TYR A 60 3.51 -5.39 -13.66
C TYR A 60 3.42 -4.01 -13.01
N CYS A 61 2.53 -3.87 -12.02
CA CYS A 61 2.54 -2.70 -11.15
C CYS A 61 3.80 -2.69 -10.28
N ASP A 62 4.15 -1.53 -9.75
CA ASP A 62 5.16 -1.41 -8.71
C ASP A 62 4.58 -1.82 -7.33
N VAL A 63 5.47 -2.04 -6.37
CA VAL A 63 5.12 -2.55 -5.04
C VAL A 63 4.21 -1.58 -4.26
N ALA A 64 4.39 -0.26 -4.41
CA ALA A 64 3.50 0.70 -3.75
C ALA A 64 2.09 0.67 -4.37
N SER A 65 1.98 0.62 -5.69
CA SER A 65 0.67 0.47 -6.36
C SER A 65 -0.03 -0.84 -6.00
N LEU A 66 0.72 -1.92 -5.76
CA LEU A 66 0.16 -3.16 -5.24
C LEU A 66 -0.44 -2.96 -3.84
N GLY A 67 0.27 -2.29 -2.93
CA GLY A 67 -0.25 -1.97 -1.60
C GLY A 67 -1.51 -1.11 -1.63
N ASP A 68 -1.53 -0.11 -2.51
CA ASP A 68 -2.69 0.72 -2.79
C ASP A 68 -3.90 -0.11 -3.27
N HIS A 69 -3.69 -1.13 -4.10
CA HIS A 69 -4.76 -2.02 -4.54
C HIS A 69 -5.27 -2.88 -3.38
N LEU A 70 -4.36 -3.53 -2.64
CA LEU A 70 -4.68 -4.36 -1.49
C LEU A 70 -5.42 -3.59 -0.39
N ALA A 71 -5.05 -2.32 -0.16
CA ALA A 71 -5.71 -1.42 0.78
C ALA A 71 -7.20 -1.19 0.48
N ARG A 72 -7.65 -1.45 -0.76
CA ARG A 72 -9.02 -1.22 -1.24
C ARG A 72 -9.82 -2.51 -1.39
N CYS A 73 -9.20 -3.68 -1.18
CA CYS A 73 -9.88 -4.96 -1.25
C CYS A 73 -10.99 -5.06 -0.21
N LYS A 74 -12.12 -5.67 -0.57
CA LYS A 74 -13.26 -5.89 0.36
C LYS A 74 -13.28 -7.30 0.94
N SER A 75 -12.43 -8.19 0.45
CA SER A 75 -12.28 -9.55 0.93
C SER A 75 -10.87 -10.07 0.68
N LEU A 76 -10.49 -11.11 1.41
CA LEU A 76 -9.22 -11.79 1.22
C LEU A 76 -9.15 -12.49 -0.15
N ASP A 77 -10.28 -12.99 -0.65
CA ASP A 77 -10.37 -13.60 -1.98
C ASP A 77 -10.04 -12.60 -3.10
N GLN A 78 -10.43 -11.33 -2.96
CA GLN A 78 -10.07 -10.28 -3.92
C GLN A 78 -8.57 -10.00 -3.91
N ALA A 79 -7.96 -9.96 -2.72
CA ALA A 79 -6.52 -9.78 -2.57
C ALA A 79 -5.76 -10.96 -3.21
N LEU A 80 -6.21 -12.19 -2.95
CA LEU A 80 -5.62 -13.41 -3.52
C LEU A 80 -5.76 -13.44 -5.05
N ASP A 81 -6.95 -13.18 -5.60
CA ASP A 81 -7.15 -13.13 -7.06
C ASP A 81 -6.22 -12.10 -7.70
N PHE A 82 -6.08 -10.91 -7.12
CA PHE A 82 -5.15 -9.90 -7.61
C PHE A 82 -3.69 -10.38 -7.59
N LEU A 83 -3.25 -11.02 -6.50
CA LEU A 83 -1.90 -11.57 -6.36
C LEU A 83 -1.64 -12.76 -7.29
N THR A 84 -2.67 -13.48 -7.75
CA THR A 84 -2.49 -14.49 -8.81
C THR A 84 -2.12 -13.87 -10.15
N VAL A 85 -2.60 -12.66 -10.42
CA VAL A 85 -2.30 -11.91 -11.66
C VAL A 85 -0.96 -11.17 -11.53
N PHE A 86 -0.69 -10.60 -10.36
CA PHE A 86 0.53 -9.86 -10.04
C PHE A 86 1.28 -10.51 -8.86
N PRO A 87 2.00 -11.61 -9.10
CA PRO A 87 2.72 -12.28 -8.03
C PRO A 87 3.90 -11.43 -7.57
N GLY A 88 4.20 -11.47 -6.26
CA GLY A 88 5.18 -10.56 -5.64
C GLY A 88 6.59 -10.63 -6.25
N ASN A 89 7.02 -11.79 -6.72
CA ASN A 89 8.30 -11.97 -7.42
C ASN A 89 8.37 -11.31 -8.82
N LYS A 90 7.23 -10.94 -9.41
CA LYS A 90 7.13 -10.23 -10.69
C LYS A 90 6.94 -8.73 -10.49
N VAL A 91 6.22 -8.34 -9.45
CA VAL A 91 6.00 -6.94 -9.04
C VAL A 91 7.31 -6.35 -8.52
N ARG A 92 8.09 -7.14 -7.76
CA ARG A 92 9.43 -6.74 -7.32
C ARG A 92 10.40 -6.70 -8.51
N PRO A 93 11.11 -5.58 -8.74
CA PRO A 93 12.17 -5.52 -9.75
C PRO A 93 13.29 -6.51 -9.44
N SER A 94 13.66 -7.33 -10.42
CA SER A 94 14.75 -8.31 -10.26
C SER A 94 16.11 -7.62 -10.11
N GLY A 95 16.92 -8.08 -9.15
CA GLY A 95 18.32 -7.66 -9.01
C GLY A 95 18.53 -6.32 -8.28
N ARG A 96 17.51 -5.75 -7.65
CA ARG A 96 17.68 -4.63 -6.71
C ARG A 96 16.82 -4.79 -5.45
N ASP A 97 17.23 -4.10 -4.41
CA ASP A 97 16.44 -3.92 -3.20
C ASP A 97 15.31 -2.92 -3.47
N LEU A 98 14.23 -3.05 -2.69
CA LEU A 98 13.11 -2.12 -2.74
C LEU A 98 13.54 -0.78 -2.19
N TYR A 99 13.07 0.29 -2.84
CA TYR A 99 13.22 1.61 -2.27
C TYR A 99 12.34 1.75 -1.03
N GLU A 100 12.74 2.65 -0.14
CA GLU A 100 11.99 3.01 1.06
C GLU A 100 10.53 3.37 0.74
N TRP A 101 10.28 4.17 -0.30
CA TRP A 101 8.92 4.55 -0.70
C TRP A 101 8.09 3.38 -1.25
N GLU A 102 8.72 2.34 -1.81
CA GLU A 102 8.03 1.14 -2.30
C GLU A 102 7.52 0.30 -1.11
N SER A 103 8.41 0.05 -0.14
CA SER A 103 8.07 -0.68 1.09
C SER A 103 7.09 0.10 1.97
N GLY A 104 7.34 1.40 2.15
CA GLY A 104 6.48 2.30 2.90
C GLY A 104 5.11 2.46 2.25
N GLY A 105 5.04 2.56 0.91
CA GLY A 105 3.77 2.56 0.17
C GLY A 105 2.98 1.27 0.36
N LEU A 106 3.64 0.10 0.34
CA LEU A 106 2.98 -1.17 0.59
C LEU A 106 2.38 -1.27 1.99
N VAL A 107 3.25 -1.17 3.00
CA VAL A 107 2.89 -1.39 4.40
C VAL A 107 1.99 -0.25 4.90
N GLY A 108 2.33 0.98 4.56
CA GLY A 108 1.60 2.17 4.96
C GLY A 108 0.19 2.25 4.38
N SER A 109 0.00 1.99 3.08
CA SER A 109 -1.34 2.05 2.47
C SER A 109 -2.29 1.01 3.06
N ILE A 110 -1.80 -0.21 3.34
CA ILE A 110 -2.62 -1.26 3.98
C ILE A 110 -2.94 -0.88 5.43
N ALA A 111 -1.95 -0.41 6.21
CA ALA A 111 -2.14 0.01 7.59
C ALA A 111 -3.08 1.22 7.72
N ASP A 112 -2.97 2.18 6.80
CA ASP A 112 -3.75 3.41 6.81
C ASP A 112 -5.17 3.23 6.24
N SER A 113 -5.45 2.10 5.57
CA SER A 113 -6.77 1.87 4.98
C SER A 113 -7.92 1.95 5.99
N SER A 114 -8.89 2.81 5.67
CA SER A 114 -10.20 2.90 6.33
C SER A 114 -11.23 1.93 5.73
N THR A 115 -10.93 1.32 4.58
CA THR A 115 -11.84 0.38 3.90
C THR A 115 -11.76 -1.02 4.49
N LEU A 116 -10.58 -1.41 4.99
CA LEU A 116 -10.35 -2.71 5.62
C LEU A 116 -10.84 -2.68 7.07
N ASP A 117 -11.62 -3.69 7.47
CA ASP A 117 -11.82 -3.97 8.90
C ASP A 117 -10.50 -4.49 9.53
N GLY A 118 -10.39 -4.47 10.86
CA GLY A 118 -9.13 -4.78 11.55
C GLY A 118 -8.60 -6.19 11.25
N LYS A 119 -9.50 -7.18 11.12
CA LYS A 119 -9.08 -8.56 10.84
C LYS A 119 -8.62 -8.70 9.40
N LEU A 120 -9.41 -8.20 8.43
CA LEU A 120 -9.06 -8.24 7.01
C LEU A 120 -7.77 -7.46 6.74
N ARG A 121 -7.57 -6.32 7.39
CA ARG A 121 -6.33 -5.54 7.31
C ARG A 121 -5.12 -6.37 7.74
N THR A 122 -5.25 -7.08 8.85
CA THR A 122 -4.20 -7.94 9.39
C THR A 122 -3.90 -9.12 8.46
N ASP A 123 -4.94 -9.78 7.95
CA ASP A 123 -4.82 -10.92 7.03
C ASP A 123 -4.16 -10.50 5.70
N ILE A 124 -4.58 -9.36 5.13
CA ILE A 124 -3.99 -8.79 3.91
C ILE A 124 -2.54 -8.35 4.15
N MET A 125 -2.23 -7.74 5.30
CA MET A 125 -0.86 -7.35 5.64
C MET A 125 0.05 -8.58 5.68
N ARG A 126 -0.37 -9.65 6.37
CA ARG A 126 0.39 -10.90 6.44
C ARG A 126 0.64 -11.47 5.05
N LEU A 127 -0.42 -11.55 4.24
CA LEU A 127 -0.33 -12.05 2.87
C LEU A 127 0.64 -11.21 2.01
N ALA A 128 0.60 -9.88 2.12
CA ALA A 128 1.49 -8.99 1.39
C ALA A 128 2.97 -9.19 1.77
N LEU A 129 3.26 -9.30 3.06
CA LEU A 129 4.63 -9.49 3.57
C LEU A 129 5.18 -10.90 3.25
N GLU A 130 4.33 -11.92 3.17
CA GLU A 130 4.72 -13.27 2.73
C GLU A 130 4.96 -13.34 1.22
N CYS A 131 4.19 -12.59 0.44
CA CYS A 131 4.27 -12.61 -1.02
C CYS A 131 5.44 -11.80 -1.58
N ILE A 132 5.90 -10.77 -0.87
CA ILE A 132 6.92 -9.83 -1.36
C ILE A 132 8.15 -9.90 -0.45
N GLU A 133 9.19 -10.57 -0.93
CA GLU A 133 10.47 -10.65 -0.23
C GLU A 133 11.20 -9.30 -0.27
N GLY A 134 11.83 -8.92 0.86
CA GLY A 134 12.68 -7.74 0.96
C GLY A 134 11.92 -6.44 1.26
N VAL A 135 10.66 -6.52 1.69
CA VAL A 135 9.89 -5.36 2.18
C VAL A 135 10.51 -4.88 3.49
N ASP A 136 10.89 -3.60 3.52
CA ASP A 136 11.28 -2.93 4.77
C ASP A 136 10.03 -2.44 5.50
N VAL A 137 9.63 -3.16 6.54
CA VAL A 137 8.47 -2.81 7.39
C VAL A 137 8.65 -1.52 8.19
N ASN A 138 9.88 -1.02 8.31
CA ASN A 138 10.20 0.23 8.99
C ASN A 138 10.22 1.43 8.04
N ALA A 139 9.96 1.22 6.75
CA ALA A 139 9.96 2.30 5.79
C ALA A 139 8.84 3.32 6.09
N PRO A 140 9.14 4.63 6.14
CA PRO A 140 8.16 5.67 6.34
C PRO A 140 7.20 5.78 5.17
N PHE A 141 5.94 5.98 5.53
CA PHE A 141 4.82 6.20 4.65
C PHE A 141 4.28 7.61 4.81
N ASN A 142 3.87 8.22 3.70
CA ASN A 142 3.13 9.46 3.69
C ASN A 142 1.92 9.31 2.76
N SER A 143 0.71 9.28 3.33
CA SER A 143 -0.55 9.19 2.58
C SER A 143 -0.78 10.40 1.67
N ASN A 144 -0.21 11.56 2.01
CA ASN A 144 -0.39 12.82 1.30
C ASN A 144 0.95 13.45 0.88
N ALA A 145 1.87 12.64 0.32
CA ALA A 145 3.18 13.14 -0.11
C ALA A 145 3.11 14.32 -1.09
N TRP A 146 2.04 14.43 -1.88
CA TRP A 146 1.82 15.56 -2.81
C TRP A 146 1.44 16.87 -2.10
N GLU A 147 0.94 16.82 -0.87
CA GLU A 147 0.61 18.02 -0.08
C GLU A 147 1.86 18.71 0.49
N ASP A 148 2.97 17.97 0.65
CA ASP A 148 4.26 18.50 1.15
C ASP A 148 4.83 19.61 0.23
N ASP A 149 4.52 19.55 -1.07
CA ASP A 149 5.02 20.49 -2.08
C ASP A 149 4.12 21.75 -2.23
N LEU A 150 2.97 21.79 -1.56
CA LEU A 150 2.05 22.92 -1.65
C LEU A 150 2.53 24.10 -0.76
N PRO A 151 2.55 25.33 -1.29
CA PRO A 151 3.00 26.49 -0.53
C PRO A 151 2.10 26.75 0.69
N GLY A 152 2.71 26.88 1.86
CA GLY A 152 2.03 27.19 3.12
C GLY A 152 1.36 25.99 3.81
N ARG A 153 1.45 24.76 3.27
CA ARG A 153 1.04 23.55 3.99
C ARG A 153 2.08 23.18 5.04
N LYS A 154 1.60 22.68 6.18
CA LYS A 154 2.47 22.00 7.15
C LYS A 154 2.80 20.62 6.60
N ARG A 155 4.08 20.24 6.67
CA ARG A 155 4.50 18.88 6.31
C ARG A 155 3.72 17.85 7.11
N THR A 156 3.31 16.78 6.44
CA THR A 156 2.59 15.67 7.06
C THR A 156 3.58 14.68 7.69
N PRO A 157 3.29 14.14 8.90
CA PRO A 157 4.14 13.14 9.54
C PRO A 157 4.38 11.94 8.63
N ARG A 158 5.63 11.48 8.55
CA ARG A 158 6.00 10.30 7.76
C ARG A 158 6.07 9.07 8.64
N MET A 159 4.98 8.36 8.76
CA MET A 159 4.81 7.31 9.76
C MET A 159 5.23 5.93 9.23
N THR A 160 5.87 5.11 10.06
CA THR A 160 6.04 3.68 9.74
C THR A 160 4.71 2.94 9.85
N GLY A 161 4.62 1.73 9.29
CA GLY A 161 3.44 0.88 9.43
C GLY A 161 3.03 0.67 10.90
N LEU A 162 4.02 0.48 11.79
CA LEU A 162 3.78 0.27 13.22
C LEU A 162 3.24 1.54 13.89
N GLN A 163 3.76 2.72 13.53
CA GLN A 163 3.25 3.98 14.03
C GLN A 163 1.80 4.22 13.57
N VAL A 164 1.46 3.87 12.32
CA VAL A 164 0.08 3.95 11.82
C VAL A 164 -0.85 3.01 12.59
N ALA A 165 -0.47 1.74 12.76
CA ALA A 165 -1.24 0.76 13.54
C ALA A 165 -1.46 1.24 14.99
N ALA A 166 -0.40 1.72 15.64
CA ALA A 166 -0.44 2.22 17.00
C ALA A 166 -1.35 3.45 17.15
N SER A 167 -1.32 4.37 16.18
CA SER A 167 -2.19 5.56 16.15
C SER A 167 -3.69 5.20 16.08
N LYS A 168 -4.02 4.01 15.55
CA LYS A 168 -5.39 3.50 15.41
C LYS A 168 -5.80 2.57 16.55
N GLY A 169 -4.87 2.24 17.47
CA GLY A 169 -5.11 1.26 18.51
C GLY A 169 -5.17 -0.18 18.01
N ASP A 170 -4.65 -0.45 16.81
CA ASP A 170 -4.71 -1.76 16.16
C ASP A 170 -3.60 -2.67 16.70
N ARG A 171 -3.91 -3.38 17.78
CA ARG A 171 -2.96 -4.26 18.47
C ARG A 171 -2.57 -5.45 17.61
N GLU A 172 -3.54 -6.09 16.97
CA GLU A 172 -3.33 -7.27 16.14
C GLU A 172 -2.41 -6.95 14.96
N LEU A 173 -2.64 -5.83 14.28
CA LEU A 173 -1.73 -5.38 13.22
C LEU A 173 -0.34 -5.04 13.76
N SER A 174 -0.27 -4.41 14.94
CA SER A 174 1.02 -4.10 15.59
C SER A 174 1.82 -5.37 15.87
N GLU A 175 1.18 -6.43 16.37
CA GLU A 175 1.80 -7.74 16.61
C GLU A 175 2.34 -8.36 15.31
N VAL A 176 1.58 -8.29 14.21
CA VAL A 176 2.05 -8.77 12.91
C VAL A 176 3.27 -8.00 12.43
N LEU A 177 3.24 -6.66 12.50
CA LEU A 177 4.38 -5.85 12.06
C LEU A 177 5.63 -6.13 12.89
N LEU A 178 5.50 -6.30 14.20
CA LEU A 178 6.62 -6.67 15.09
C LEU A 178 7.19 -8.06 14.77
N GLN A 179 6.33 -9.05 14.49
CA GLN A 179 6.77 -10.40 14.05
C GLN A 179 7.60 -10.33 12.76
N HIS A 180 7.35 -9.35 11.91
CA HIS A 180 8.07 -9.11 10.66
C HIS A 180 9.23 -8.10 10.79
N GLY A 181 9.65 -7.76 12.01
CA GLY A 181 10.84 -6.94 12.26
C GLY A 181 10.60 -5.42 12.32
N ALA A 182 9.36 -4.99 12.56
CA ALA A 182 9.11 -3.60 12.87
C ALA A 182 9.77 -3.24 14.21
N ARG A 183 10.32 -2.02 14.29
CA ARG A 183 11.03 -1.53 15.46
C ARG A 183 10.17 -0.51 16.22
N THR A 184 10.15 -0.64 17.55
CA THR A 184 9.39 0.25 18.44
C THR A 184 10.12 1.57 18.73
N ASP A 185 11.43 1.62 18.50
CA ASP A 185 12.32 2.75 18.75
C ASP A 185 12.34 3.80 17.62
N VAL A 186 11.70 3.51 16.47
CA VAL A 186 11.67 4.42 15.33
C VAL A 186 10.83 5.65 15.68
N VAL A 187 11.45 6.82 15.55
CA VAL A 187 10.85 8.12 15.83
C VAL A 187 10.51 8.84 14.53
N GLU A 188 9.28 9.33 14.42
CA GLU A 188 8.86 10.18 13.31
C GLU A 188 9.46 11.58 13.41
N TYR A 189 9.97 12.10 12.29
CA TYR A 189 10.81 13.29 12.27
C TYR A 189 10.10 14.60 12.71
N ILE A 190 8.83 14.79 12.34
CA ILE A 190 8.12 16.05 12.57
C ILE A 190 7.57 16.13 14.00
N THR A 191 7.01 15.02 14.48
CA THR A 191 6.33 14.93 15.77
C THR A 191 7.26 14.50 16.90
N GLY A 192 8.37 13.83 16.57
CA GLY A 192 9.26 13.24 17.56
C GLY A 192 8.63 12.04 18.29
N LEU A 193 7.53 11.48 17.77
CA LEU A 193 6.83 10.36 18.39
C LEU A 193 7.28 9.03 17.79
N ASN A 194 7.47 8.03 18.64
CA ASN A 194 7.55 6.63 18.25
C ASN A 194 6.14 5.99 18.25
N ALA A 195 6.06 4.69 17.99
CA ALA A 195 4.78 3.98 17.94
C ALA A 195 3.98 4.12 19.26
N ALA A 196 4.62 3.93 20.41
CA ALA A 196 3.97 4.14 21.71
C ALA A 196 3.53 5.60 21.91
N GLY A 197 4.32 6.57 21.45
CA GLY A 197 3.98 7.99 21.45
C GLY A 197 2.69 8.28 20.69
N PHE A 198 2.55 7.76 19.47
CA PHE A 198 1.32 7.89 18.69
C PHE A 198 0.12 7.21 19.35
N ALA A 199 0.29 6.01 19.90
CA ALA A 199 -0.77 5.33 20.65
C ALA A 199 -1.26 6.18 21.84
N ARG A 200 -0.36 6.73 22.68
CA ARG A 200 -0.74 7.62 23.79
C ARG A 200 -1.44 8.88 23.31
N ASN A 201 -0.90 9.53 22.28
CA ASN A 201 -1.45 10.77 21.75
C ASN A 201 -2.90 10.59 21.26
N ASN A 202 -3.26 9.39 20.80
CA ASN A 202 -4.60 9.05 20.34
C ASN A 202 -5.46 8.33 21.39
N GLY A 203 -4.98 8.21 22.63
CA GLY A 203 -5.74 7.66 23.76
C GLY A 203 -5.68 6.14 23.91
N HIS A 204 -4.85 5.44 23.14
CA HIS A 204 -4.64 3.99 23.21
C HIS A 204 -3.57 3.64 24.26
N VAL A 205 -3.83 3.97 25.53
CA VAL A 205 -2.85 3.85 26.63
C VAL A 205 -2.37 2.41 26.81
N ASP A 206 -3.28 1.44 26.86
CA ASP A 206 -2.93 0.02 27.04
C ASP A 206 -1.99 -0.50 25.94
N LEU A 207 -2.20 -0.05 24.69
CA LEU A 207 -1.33 -0.41 23.57
C LEU A 207 0.03 0.28 23.69
N ALA A 208 0.07 1.53 24.12
CA ALA A 208 1.32 2.25 24.32
C ALA A 208 2.19 1.62 25.40
N GLU A 209 1.61 1.26 26.55
CA GLU A 209 2.33 0.59 27.64
C GLU A 209 2.87 -0.77 27.18
N TRP A 210 2.09 -1.50 26.39
CA TRP A 210 2.55 -2.75 25.78
C TRP A 210 3.73 -2.53 24.82
N LEU A 211 3.69 -1.50 23.97
CA LEU A 211 4.79 -1.16 23.05
C LEU A 211 6.05 -0.68 23.79
N ASP A 212 5.91 0.09 24.87
CA ASP A 212 7.05 0.51 25.69
C ASP A 212 7.76 -0.69 26.32
N GLY A 213 6.99 -1.65 26.83
CA GLY A 213 7.51 -2.87 27.43
C GLY A 213 8.27 -3.78 26.46
N LEU A 214 8.18 -3.53 25.15
CA LEU A 214 8.90 -4.25 24.10
C LEU A 214 10.18 -3.53 23.65
N SER A 215 10.37 -2.27 24.03
CA SER A 215 11.54 -1.50 23.60
C SER A 215 12.78 -1.98 24.37
N PRO A 216 13.90 -2.30 23.68
CA PRO A 216 15.12 -2.69 24.37
C PRO A 216 15.66 -1.49 25.18
N GLU A 217 16.07 -1.76 26.42
CA GLU A 217 16.75 -0.80 27.31
C GLU A 217 18.06 -0.24 26.71
#